data_AF-A0A834FQG1-F1
#
_entry.id   AF-A0A834FQG1-F1
#
_cell.length_a   1.000
_cell.length_b   1.000
_cell.length_c   1.000
_cell.angle_alpha   90.00
_cell.angle_beta   90.00
_cell.angle_gamma   90.00
#
_symmetry.space_group_name_H-M   'P 1'
#
loop_
_entity.id
_entity.type
_entity.pdbx_description
1 polymer ?
#
loop_
_entity_poly.entity_id
_entity_poly.type
_entity_poly.pdbx_seq_one_letter_code
_entity_poly.pdbx_strand_id
1 'polypeptide(L)'
;MAQVSCELVAPKESRPNEGIMFFNIELSPLASPAFEQGRQSELSVKLNRQLERCLRNSKCIDIESLCVVSGEKVWQIRVDVHMLNNDGNLMDASSIAAIAALCHFRRPDVAVQGEEVTVYSPEERDPIPLSIYHMPIQCQLLLLPTRDVSAGGPV
;
A
#
# COMPACT_ATOMS: atom_id res chain seq x y z
N MET A 1 -2.11 0.58 -11.58
CA MET A 1 -0.68 0.93 -11.46
C MET A 1 -0.38 1.19 -10.00
N ALA A 2 0.77 0.75 -9.48
CA ALA A 2 1.19 1.08 -8.12
C ALA A 2 2.61 1.64 -8.16
N GLN A 3 2.85 2.71 -7.40
CA GLN A 3 4.13 3.36 -7.27
C GLN A 3 4.49 3.43 -5.79
N VAL A 4 5.76 3.21 -5.47
CA VAL A 4 6.30 3.36 -4.13
C VAL A 4 7.34 4.47 -4.14
N SER A 5 7.23 5.38 -3.18
CA SER A 5 8.21 6.44 -2.93
C SER A 5 8.69 6.37 -1.48
N CYS A 6 9.90 6.87 -1.23
CA CYS A 6 10.47 6.95 0.11
C CYS A 6 11.02 8.35 0.39
N GLU A 7 10.86 8.81 1.62
CA GLU A 7 11.39 10.09 2.12
C GLU A 7 11.93 9.91 3.53
N LEU A 8 12.95 10.69 3.91
CA LEU A 8 13.42 10.75 5.30
C LEU A 8 12.63 11.81 6.07
N VAL A 9 11.96 11.38 7.13
CA VAL A 9 11.14 12.25 7.98
C VAL A 9 11.42 12.01 9.45
N ALA A 10 10.99 12.94 10.31
CA ALA A 10 11.00 12.71 11.74
C ALA A 10 9.95 11.66 12.13
N PRO A 11 10.27 10.72 13.04
CA PRO A 11 9.31 9.73 13.50
C PRO A 11 8.18 10.36 14.31
N LYS A 12 7.12 9.58 14.55
CA LYS A 12 6.06 9.98 15.47
C LYS A 12 6.57 9.90 16.91
N GLU A 13 6.22 10.89 17.74
CA GLU A 13 6.59 10.92 19.17
C GLU A 13 6.17 9.66 19.94
N SER A 14 5.04 9.06 19.56
CA SER A 14 4.55 7.83 20.19
C SER A 14 5.40 6.61 19.88
N ARG A 15 6.12 6.59 18.76
CA ARG A 15 6.91 5.46 18.26
C ARG A 15 8.17 5.94 17.55
N PRO A 16 9.21 6.34 18.31
CA PRO A 16 10.44 6.90 17.74
C PRO A 16 11.32 5.88 16.99
N ASN A 17 11.07 4.58 17.18
CA ASN A 17 11.85 3.48 16.60
C ASN A 17 11.19 2.83 15.38
N GLU A 18 10.06 3.35 14.92
CA GLU A 18 9.31 2.79 13.79
C GLU A 18 9.27 3.78 12.62
N GLY A 19 9.49 3.28 11.41
CA GLY A 19 9.22 3.99 10.18
C GLY A 19 7.73 4.22 9.95
N ILE A 20 7.43 5.08 8.99
CA ILE A 20 6.04 5.49 8.69
C ILE A 20 5.65 4.91 7.33
N MET A 21 4.47 4.30 7.26
CA MET A 21 3.89 3.86 5.99
C MET A 21 2.58 4.59 5.71
N PHE A 22 2.43 5.04 4.47
CA PHE A 22 1.21 5.64 3.94
C PHE A 22 0.71 4.87 2.72
N PHE A 23 -0.60 4.64 2.67
CA PHE A 23 -1.27 4.02 1.54
C PHE A 23 -2.30 4.99 1.00
N ASN A 24 -2.35 5.10 -0.32
CA ASN A 24 -3.29 5.94 -1.01
C ASN A 24 -3.78 5.22 -2.26
N ILE A 25 -5.09 5.25 -2.47
CA ILE A 25 -5.72 4.71 -3.67
C ILE A 25 -6.43 5.87 -4.35
N GLU A 26 -6.10 6.08 -5.62
CA GLU A 26 -6.73 7.09 -6.45
C GLU A 26 -7.58 6.43 -7.55
N LEU A 27 -8.84 6.84 -7.62
CA LEU A 27 -9.76 6.47 -8.67
C LEU A 27 -9.77 7.57 -9.73
N SER A 28 -9.12 7.31 -10.87
CA SER A 28 -9.11 8.24 -11.99
C SER A 28 -10.39 8.09 -12.83
N PRO A 29 -10.93 9.19 -13.41
CA PRO A 29 -11.99 9.11 -14.43
C PRO A 29 -11.62 8.26 -15.65
N LEU A 30 -10.32 8.03 -15.88
CA LEU A 30 -9.81 7.11 -16.90
C LEU A 30 -10.28 5.67 -16.65
N ALA A 31 -10.41 5.26 -15.39
CA ALA A 31 -10.84 3.91 -15.04
C ALA A 31 -12.34 3.68 -15.23
N SER A 32 -13.15 4.71 -15.02
CA SER A 32 -14.58 4.68 -15.29
C SER A 32 -15.12 6.11 -15.36
N PRO A 33 -16.04 6.42 -16.30
CA PRO A 33 -16.68 7.73 -16.35
C PRO A 33 -17.55 8.04 -15.12
N ALA A 34 -17.85 7.03 -14.28
CA ALA A 34 -18.55 7.23 -13.02
C ALA A 34 -17.64 7.78 -11.90
N PHE A 35 -16.32 7.81 -12.10
CA PHE A 35 -15.37 8.36 -11.14
C PHE A 35 -15.10 9.84 -11.45
N GLU A 36 -15.31 10.69 -10.44
CA GLU A 36 -15.02 12.12 -10.52
C GLU A 36 -13.64 12.40 -9.94
N GLN A 37 -12.84 13.22 -10.63
CA GLN A 37 -11.51 13.60 -10.18
C GLN A 37 -11.59 14.48 -8.92
N GLY A 38 -10.85 14.12 -7.87
CA GLY A 38 -10.74 14.92 -6.64
C GLY A 38 -11.85 14.70 -5.60
N ARG A 39 -12.99 14.07 -5.96
CA ARG A 39 -13.98 13.65 -4.97
C ARG A 39 -13.65 12.24 -4.47
N GLN A 40 -13.29 12.13 -3.19
CA GLN A 40 -13.14 10.83 -2.54
C GLN A 40 -14.52 10.15 -2.49
N SER A 41 -14.78 9.25 -3.43
CA SER A 41 -16.00 8.45 -3.45
C SER A 41 -16.03 7.52 -2.23
N GLU A 42 -17.23 7.12 -1.79
CA GLU A 42 -17.39 6.16 -0.70
C GLU A 42 -16.61 4.86 -0.98
N LEU A 43 -16.55 4.47 -2.26
CA LEU A 43 -15.77 3.32 -2.73
C LEU A 43 -14.27 3.53 -2.54
N SER A 44 -13.73 4.71 -2.87
CA SER A 44 -12.31 5.05 -2.64
C SER A 44 -11.95 4.95 -1.16
N VAL A 45 -12.78 5.54 -0.29
CA VAL A 45 -12.57 5.51 1.17
C VAL A 45 -12.61 4.08 1.71
N LYS A 46 -13.57 3.26 1.24
CA LYS A 46 -13.68 1.85 1.61
C LYS A 46 -12.46 1.05 1.16
N LEU A 47 -12.04 1.19 -0.09
CA LEU A 47 -10.87 0.51 -0.64
C LEU A 47 -9.61 0.88 0.13
N ASN A 48 -9.37 2.18 0.35
CA ASN A 48 -8.16 2.65 1.02
C ASN A 48 -8.08 2.14 2.46
N ARG A 49 -9.20 2.20 3.20
CA ARG A 49 -9.27 1.66 4.57
C ARG A 49 -9.08 0.15 4.62
N GLN A 50 -9.59 -0.60 3.65
CA GLN A 50 -9.43 -2.06 3.57
C GLN A 50 -7.98 -2.44 3.26
N LEU A 51 -7.36 -1.78 2.27
CA LEU A 51 -5.97 -2.01 1.92
C LEU A 51 -5.03 -1.66 3.09
N GLU A 52 -5.24 -0.50 3.72
CA GLU A 52 -4.45 -0.10 4.88
C GLU A 52 -4.59 -1.11 6.02
N ARG A 53 -5.80 -1.59 6.33
CA ARG A 53 -5.99 -2.62 7.37
C ARG A 53 -5.30 -3.92 6.99
N CYS A 54 -5.37 -4.34 5.73
CA CYS A 54 -4.74 -5.57 5.27
C CYS A 54 -3.21 -5.49 5.42
N LEU A 55 -2.58 -4.42 4.95
CA LEU A 55 -1.12 -4.28 4.95
C LEU A 55 -0.55 -3.88 6.32
N ARG A 56 -1.21 -2.95 7.03
CA ARG A 56 -0.74 -2.46 8.34
C ARG A 56 -0.98 -3.48 9.45
N ASN A 57 -2.15 -4.11 9.51
CA ASN A 57 -2.47 -5.01 10.62
C ASN A 57 -1.78 -6.36 10.49
N SER A 58 -1.51 -6.80 9.25
CA SER A 58 -0.75 -8.03 9.01
C SER A 58 0.71 -7.88 9.45
N LYS A 59 1.25 -6.65 9.52
CA LYS A 59 2.68 -6.38 9.75
C LYS A 59 3.54 -7.10 8.70
N CYS A 60 3.09 -7.04 7.44
CA CYS A 60 3.79 -7.65 6.32
C CYS A 60 5.19 -7.07 6.07
N ILE A 61 5.41 -5.80 6.42
CA ILE A 61 6.70 -5.10 6.28
C ILE A 61 7.26 -4.79 7.65
N ASP A 62 8.58 -4.96 7.79
CA ASP A 62 9.32 -4.55 8.96
C ASP A 62 9.53 -3.03 9.01
N ILE A 63 8.64 -2.35 9.73
CA ILE A 63 8.74 -0.91 9.97
C ILE A 63 9.87 -0.53 10.94
N GLU A 64 10.39 -1.45 11.74
CA GLU A 64 11.51 -1.16 12.66
C GLU A 64 12.82 -1.08 11.86
N SER A 65 12.98 -1.92 10.83
CA SER A 65 14.12 -1.86 9.88
C SER A 65 14.22 -0.55 9.08
N LEU A 66 13.16 0.26 9.11
CA LEU A 66 13.07 1.57 8.46
C LEU A 66 13.56 2.72 9.35
N CYS A 67 13.88 2.47 10.61
CA CYS A 67 14.47 3.45 11.49
C CYS A 67 15.96 3.63 11.16
N VAL A 68 16.39 4.87 10.92
CA VAL A 68 17.81 5.20 10.65
C VAL A 68 18.45 5.72 11.94
N VAL A 69 17.87 6.77 12.51
CA VAL A 69 18.25 7.34 13.81
C VAL A 69 17.00 7.44 14.66
N SER A 70 16.98 6.70 15.77
CA SER A 70 15.86 6.66 16.71
C SER A 70 15.49 8.07 17.18
N GLY A 71 14.21 8.43 17.03
CA GLY A 71 13.70 9.73 17.48
C GLY A 71 14.01 10.92 16.55
N GLU A 72 14.85 10.76 15.53
CA GLU A 72 15.27 11.88 14.67
C GLU A 72 14.95 11.66 13.19
N LYS A 73 15.34 10.50 12.63
CA LYS A 73 15.21 10.20 11.19
C LYS A 73 14.75 8.77 10.97
N VAL A 74 13.59 8.63 10.32
CA VAL A 74 13.05 7.35 9.88
C VAL A 74 12.61 7.44 8.42
N TRP A 75 12.60 6.30 7.75
CA TRP A 75 12.04 6.21 6.42
C TRP A 75 10.52 6.26 6.47
N GLN A 76 9.96 7.16 5.66
CA GLN A 76 8.55 7.19 5.30
C GLN A 76 8.39 6.57 3.92
N ILE A 77 7.62 5.49 3.84
CA ILE A 77 7.28 4.83 2.58
C ILE A 77 5.84 5.18 2.24
N ARG A 78 5.61 5.67 1.02
CA ARG A 78 4.28 5.91 0.48
C ARG A 78 4.02 4.97 -0.69
N VAL A 79 2.87 4.32 -0.67
CA VAL A 79 2.36 3.48 -1.75
C VAL A 79 1.14 4.16 -2.35
N ASP A 80 1.27 4.62 -3.58
CA ASP A 80 0.20 5.23 -4.36
C ASP A 80 -0.29 4.24 -5.42
N VAL A 81 -1.57 3.88 -5.35
CA VAL A 81 -2.21 2.96 -6.28
C VAL A 81 -3.22 3.72 -7.13
N HIS A 82 -2.94 3.82 -8.44
CA HIS A 82 -3.81 4.46 -9.41
C HIS A 82 -4.60 3.41 -10.20
N MET A 83 -5.93 3.51 -10.15
CA MET A 83 -6.82 2.70 -10.97
C MET A 83 -6.83 3.22 -12.41
N LEU A 84 -6.50 2.34 -13.35
CA LEU A 84 -6.43 2.64 -14.78
C LEU A 84 -7.66 2.16 -15.54
N ASN A 85 -8.18 0.99 -15.19
CA ASN A 85 -9.38 0.43 -15.79
C ASN A 85 -10.17 -0.29 -14.70
N ASN A 86 -11.48 -0.06 -14.64
CA ASN A 86 -12.36 -0.72 -13.69
C ASN A 86 -13.29 -1.69 -14.44
N ASP A 87 -12.97 -2.98 -14.36
CA ASP A 87 -13.79 -4.08 -14.84
C ASP A 87 -14.19 -5.03 -13.69
N GLY A 88 -14.28 -4.48 -12.47
CA GLY A 88 -14.54 -5.22 -11.25
C GLY A 88 -13.26 -5.63 -10.50
N ASN A 89 -13.48 -6.30 -9.36
CA ASN A 89 -12.47 -6.80 -8.44
C ASN A 89 -11.30 -5.84 -8.11
N LEU A 90 -11.61 -4.56 -7.91
CA LEU A 90 -10.62 -3.52 -7.66
C LEU A 90 -9.77 -3.78 -6.40
N MET A 91 -10.34 -4.45 -5.39
CA MET A 91 -9.66 -4.70 -4.12
C MET A 91 -8.51 -5.68 -4.28
N ASP A 92 -8.77 -6.81 -4.93
CA ASP A 92 -7.76 -7.84 -5.15
C ASP A 92 -6.63 -7.31 -6.03
N ALA A 93 -6.99 -6.64 -7.14
CA ALA A 93 -6.03 -6.00 -8.04
C ALA A 93 -5.17 -4.95 -7.33
N SER A 94 -5.76 -4.15 -6.45
CA SER A 94 -5.04 -3.14 -5.66
C SER A 94 -4.07 -3.79 -4.66
N SER A 95 -4.49 -4.87 -4.00
CA SER A 95 -3.66 -5.58 -3.03
C SER A 95 -2.43 -6.23 -3.68
N ILE A 96 -2.62 -6.88 -4.84
CA ILE A 96 -1.53 -7.49 -5.61
C ILE A 96 -0.60 -6.40 -6.13
N ALA A 97 -1.13 -5.31 -6.67
CA ALA A 97 -0.32 -4.20 -7.16
C ALA A 97 0.53 -3.56 -6.05
N ALA A 98 -0.05 -3.33 -4.86
CA ALA A 98 0.66 -2.78 -3.72
C ALA A 98 1.79 -3.71 -3.24
N ILE A 99 1.50 -5.00 -3.04
CA ILE A 99 2.50 -5.98 -2.61
C ILE A 99 3.61 -6.14 -3.66
N ALA A 100 3.27 -6.24 -4.94
CA ALA A 100 4.24 -6.36 -6.02
C ALA A 100 5.16 -5.13 -6.08
N ALA A 101 4.59 -3.93 -5.95
CA ALA A 101 5.36 -2.69 -5.94
C ALA A 101 6.29 -2.62 -4.72
N LEU A 102 5.83 -3.02 -3.54
CA LEU A 102 6.64 -3.10 -2.32
C LEU A 102 7.80 -4.11 -2.44
N CYS A 103 7.56 -5.27 -3.06
CA CYS A 103 8.59 -6.29 -3.29
C CYS A 103 9.65 -5.84 -4.31
N HIS A 104 9.22 -5.08 -5.33
CA HIS A 104 10.11 -4.55 -6.35
C HIS A 104 10.90 -3.32 -5.87
N PHE A 105 10.31 -2.52 -4.97
CA PHE A 105 10.92 -1.30 -4.49
C PHE A 105 12.27 -1.55 -3.82
N ARG A 106 13.20 -0.61 -4.03
CA ARG A 106 14.51 -0.57 -3.40
C ARG A 106 14.73 0.85 -2.88
N ARG A 107 15.10 0.97 -1.61
CA ARG A 107 15.44 2.26 -1.00
C ARG A 107 16.93 2.58 -1.20
N PRO A 108 17.31 3.86 -1.26
CA PRO A 108 18.72 4.23 -1.24
C PRO A 108 19.40 3.79 0.06
N ASP A 109 20.68 3.45 -0.03
CA ASP A 109 21.49 3.11 1.13
C ASP A 109 21.80 4.38 1.96
N VAL A 110 21.91 4.21 3.27
CA VAL A 110 22.22 5.28 4.22
C VAL A 110 23.35 4.85 5.14
N ALA A 111 24.37 5.70 5.25
CA ALA A 111 25.37 5.58 6.31
C ALA A 111 25.05 6.58 7.42
N VAL A 112 25.20 6.12 8.66
CA VAL A 112 25.13 6.94 9.85
C VAL A 112 26.52 7.01 10.45
N GLN A 113 27.10 8.21 10.52
CA GLN A 113 28.37 8.48 11.19
C GLN A 113 28.12 9.43 12.36
N GLY A 114 27.91 8.88 13.55
CA GLY A 114 27.49 9.66 14.71
C GLY A 114 26.09 10.22 14.51
N GLU A 115 25.95 11.54 14.44
CA GLU A 115 24.68 12.25 14.18
C GLU A 115 24.47 12.59 12.70
N GLU A 116 25.48 12.41 11.84
CA GLU A 116 25.37 12.75 10.42
C GLU A 116 24.80 11.57 9.61
N VAL A 117 23.69 11.81 8.89
CA VAL A 117 23.05 10.84 8.00
C VAL A 117 23.36 11.19 6.55
N THR A 118 24.14 10.34 5.88
CA THR A 118 24.45 10.49 4.45
C THR A 118 23.62 9.50 3.65
N VAL A 119 22.79 10.02 2.73
CA VAL A 119 22.02 9.21 1.77
C VAL A 119 22.83 9.06 0.50
N TYR A 120 23.09 7.83 0.08
CA TYR A 120 23.80 7.56 -1.17
C TYR A 120 22.84 7.49 -2.35
N SER A 121 23.29 7.99 -3.49
CA SER A 121 22.58 7.82 -4.76
C SER A 121 22.66 6.36 -5.23
N PRO A 122 21.72 5.90 -6.07
CA PRO A 122 21.73 4.53 -6.62
C PRO A 122 22.94 4.26 -7.53
N GLU A 123 23.69 5.29 -7.94
CA GLU A 123 24.91 5.18 -8.74
C GLU A 123 26.14 4.91 -7.87
N GLU A 124 26.12 5.38 -6.62
CA GLU A 124 27.23 5.21 -5.67
C GLU A 124 27.14 3.88 -4.92
N ARG A 125 25.92 3.44 -4.58
CA ARG A 125 25.67 2.20 -3.85
C ARG A 125 24.40 1.50 -4.33
N ASP A 126 24.45 0.17 -4.28
CA ASP A 126 23.32 -0.67 -4.63
C ASP A 126 22.12 -0.41 -3.70
N PRO A 127 20.94 -0.11 -4.27
CA PRO A 127 19.72 0.10 -3.50
C PRO A 127 19.30 -1.14 -2.70
N ILE A 128 18.84 -0.92 -1.46
CA ILE A 128 18.51 -1.99 -0.50
C ILE A 128 17.03 -2.38 -0.62
N PRO A 129 16.69 -3.68 -0.70
CA PRO A 129 15.29 -4.13 -0.66
C PRO A 129 14.62 -3.87 0.69
N LEU A 130 13.30 -3.81 0.67
CA LEU A 130 12.51 -3.78 1.89
C LEU A 130 12.44 -5.16 2.53
N SER A 131 12.46 -5.19 3.87
CA SER A 131 12.25 -6.41 4.66
C SER A 131 10.75 -6.75 4.72
N ILE A 132 10.34 -7.74 3.92
CA ILE A 132 8.95 -8.22 3.84
C ILE A 132 8.87 -9.60 4.49
N TYR A 133 8.03 -9.73 5.53
CA TYR A 133 7.82 -10.98 6.27
C TYR A 133 6.88 -11.94 5.54
N HIS A 134 5.79 -11.41 4.98
CA HIS A 134 4.77 -12.19 4.29
C HIS A 134 3.98 -11.28 3.33
N MET A 135 3.24 -11.89 2.41
CA MET A 135 2.55 -11.19 1.32
C MET A 135 1.03 -11.44 1.43
N PRO A 136 0.30 -10.63 2.21
CA PRO A 136 -1.15 -10.76 2.31
C PRO A 136 -1.79 -10.33 0.99
N ILE A 137 -2.65 -11.19 0.45
CA ILE A 137 -3.40 -10.93 -0.78
C ILE A 137 -4.89 -10.93 -0.42
N GLN A 138 -5.63 -9.95 -0.92
CA GLN A 138 -7.07 -9.90 -0.75
C GLN A 138 -7.75 -10.75 -1.84
N CYS A 139 -8.82 -11.45 -1.44
CA CYS A 139 -9.68 -12.21 -2.34
C CYS A 139 -11.14 -11.79 -2.10
N GLN A 140 -11.77 -11.22 -3.12
CA GLN A 140 -13.16 -10.79 -3.06
C GLN A 140 -14.09 -11.92 -3.54
N LEU A 141 -14.99 -12.36 -2.66
CA LEU A 141 -16.04 -13.32 -3.00
C LEU A 141 -17.37 -12.61 -3.19
N LEU A 142 -18.00 -12.79 -4.36
CA LEU A 142 -19.36 -12.33 -4.63
C LEU A 142 -20.34 -13.47 -4.34
N LEU A 143 -21.22 -13.26 -3.37
CA LEU A 143 -22.32 -14.18 -3.06
C LEU A 143 -23.55 -13.77 -3.89
N LEU A 144 -23.99 -14.67 -4.76
CA LEU A 144 -25.25 -14.49 -5.50
C LEU A 144 -26.40 -15.08 -4.69
N PRO A 145 -27.56 -14.39 -4.60
CA PRO A 145 -28.73 -14.96 -3.94
C PRO A 145 -29.14 -16.24 -4.68
N THR A 146 -29.38 -17.32 -3.93
CA THR A 146 -29.95 -18.55 -4.48
C THR A 146 -31.34 -18.24 -5.03
N ARG A 147 -31.60 -18.60 -6.29
CA ARG A 147 -32.96 -18.59 -6.82
C ARG A 147 -33.76 -19.65 -6.06
N ASP A 148 -34.74 -19.23 -5.27
CA ASP A 148 -35.72 -20.17 -4.71
C ASP A 148 -36.47 -20.84 -5.85
N VAL A 149 -36.16 -22.12 -6.08
CA VAL A 149 -36.88 -22.98 -7.03
C VAL A 149 -38.17 -23.44 -6.33
N SER A 150 -39.09 -22.52 -6.07
CA SER A 150 -40.40 -22.84 -5.50
C SER A 150 -41.52 -22.04 -6.19
N ALA A 151 -41.73 -22.34 -7.48
CA ALA A 151 -42.99 -22.08 -8.18
C ALA A 151 -43.13 -22.99 -9.42
N GLY A 152 -42.83 -24.27 -9.26
CA GLY A 152 -43.31 -25.31 -10.18
C GLY A 152 -44.60 -25.89 -9.61
N GLY A 153 -45.75 -25.29 -9.96
CA GLY A 153 -47.04 -25.91 -9.70
C GLY A 153 -47.21 -27.14 -10.60
N PRO A 154 -47.82 -28.24 -10.12
CA PRO A 154 -48.01 -29.44 -10.93
C PRO A 154 -49.03 -29.20 -12.05
N VAL A 155 -48.71 -29.76 -13.22
CA VAL A 155 -49.56 -29.94 -14.41
C VAL A 155 -50.84 -30.71 -14.11
#